data_AF-A0A8J8JA79-F1
#
_entry.id   AF-A0A8J8JA79-F1
#
_cell.length_a   1.000
_cell.length_b   1.000
_cell.length_c   1.000
_cell.angle_alpha   90.00
_cell.angle_beta   90.00
_cell.angle_gamma   90.00
#
_symmetry.space_group_name_H-M   'P 1'
#
loop_
_entity.id
_entity.type
_entity.pdbx_description
1 polymer ?
#
loop_
_entity_poly.entity_id
_entity_poly.type
_entity_poly.pdbx_seq_one_letter_code
_entity_poly.pdbx_strand_id
1 'polypeptide(L)'
;MIFMNEKDAISIRLSLDAHRALQELKETLRESRNSYSLSDVAITASLITEAFFRKNPRLVRNIAGAAKYLRLQKLREFEPVDIFEALKSEYEEEILKYIADSEWETARNIKEIIEALINDGYVDAAADVLFMNKNRFPEDEFKELSAKILEAQITLKKSKEARVSSPADMDI
;
A
#
# COMPACT_ATOMS: atom_id res chain seq x y z
N MET A 1 4.13 -14.59 23.87
CA MET A 1 2.71 -14.48 24.25
C MET A 1 2.65 -13.52 25.42
N ILE A 2 2.18 -12.29 25.22
CA ILE A 2 2.05 -11.32 26.32
C ILE A 2 0.71 -11.61 26.99
N PHE A 3 0.73 -11.94 28.27
CA PHE A 3 -0.49 -12.14 29.06
C PHE A 3 -1.03 -10.77 29.45
N MET A 4 -2.24 -10.45 28.98
CA MET A 4 -2.95 -9.24 29.40
C MET A 4 -3.48 -9.46 30.82
N ASN A 5 -3.21 -8.53 31.73
CA ASN A 5 -3.70 -8.58 33.09
C ASN A 5 -5.23 -8.38 33.07
N GLU A 6 -6.02 -9.28 33.67
CA GLU A 6 -7.49 -9.25 33.57
C GLU A 6 -8.11 -7.94 34.09
N LYS A 7 -7.40 -7.21 34.96
CA LYS A 7 -7.83 -5.89 35.46
C LYS A 7 -7.76 -4.78 34.42
N ASP A 8 -6.99 -4.97 33.34
CA ASP A 8 -6.80 -4.00 32.26
C ASP A 8 -7.63 -4.37 31.02
N ALA A 9 -8.52 -5.36 31.11
CA ALA A 9 -9.36 -5.85 30.01
C ALA A 9 -10.83 -5.45 30.19
N ILE A 10 -11.44 -4.87 29.16
CA ILE A 10 -12.88 -4.60 29.11
C ILE A 10 -13.54 -5.56 28.11
N SER A 11 -14.59 -6.24 28.53
CA SER A 11 -15.40 -7.10 27.66
C SER A 11 -16.42 -6.26 26.88
N ILE A 12 -16.31 -6.28 25.55
CA ILE A 12 -17.26 -5.60 24.65
C ILE A 12 -18.02 -6.67 23.86
N ARG A 13 -19.34 -6.53 23.77
CA ARG A 13 -20.17 -7.37 22.89
C ARG A 13 -20.20 -6.77 21.49
N LEU A 14 -19.77 -7.55 20.51
CA LEU A 14 -19.84 -7.20 19.09
C LEU A 14 -20.99 -7.94 18.42
N SER A 15 -21.60 -7.33 17.40
CA SER A 15 -22.41 -8.08 16.44
C SER A 15 -21.55 -9.11 15.71
N LEU A 16 -22.14 -10.20 15.25
CA LEU A 16 -21.43 -11.23 14.48
C LEU A 16 -20.72 -10.65 13.24
N ASP A 17 -21.37 -9.73 12.53
CA ASP A 17 -20.78 -9.07 11.35
C ASP A 17 -19.53 -8.25 11.71
N ALA A 18 -19.59 -7.44 12.76
CA ALA A 18 -18.43 -6.69 13.26
C ALA A 18 -17.29 -7.60 13.73
N HIS A 19 -17.60 -8.74 14.38
CA HIS A 19 -16.58 -9.72 14.74
C HIS A 19 -15.94 -10.34 13.49
N ARG A 20 -16.74 -10.71 12.48
CA ARG A 20 -16.25 -11.27 11.22
C ARG A 20 -15.35 -10.29 10.48
N ALA A 21 -15.75 -9.02 10.38
CA ALA A 21 -14.94 -7.98 9.74
C ALA A 21 -13.57 -7.81 10.43
N LEU A 22 -13.53 -7.82 11.77
CA LEU A 22 -12.26 -7.77 12.50
C LEU A 22 -11.41 -9.03 12.31
N GLN A 23 -12.04 -10.21 12.21
CA GLN A 23 -11.32 -11.46 11.92
C GLN A 23 -10.77 -11.49 10.50
N GLU A 24 -11.54 -11.05 9.51
CA GLU A 24 -11.08 -10.96 8.12
C GLU A 24 -9.89 -10.00 8.01
N LEU A 25 -9.98 -8.83 8.64
CA LEU A 25 -8.87 -7.88 8.68
C LEU A 25 -7.65 -8.47 9.40
N LYS A 26 -7.86 -9.21 10.49
CA LYS A 26 -6.79 -9.92 11.20
C LYS A 26 -6.07 -10.94 10.32
N GLU A 27 -6.82 -11.77 9.59
CA GLU A 27 -6.22 -12.76 8.68
C GLU A 27 -5.55 -12.08 7.48
N THR A 28 -6.07 -10.95 7.01
CA THR A 28 -5.44 -10.15 5.95
C THR A 28 -4.09 -9.57 6.40
N LEU A 29 -4.02 -9.08 7.64
CA LEU A 29 -2.78 -8.55 8.22
C LEU A 29 -1.78 -9.64 8.61
N ARG A 30 -2.20 -10.91 8.67
CA ARG A 30 -1.37 -12.01 9.16
C ARG A 30 -0.22 -12.29 8.20
N GLU A 31 0.98 -11.95 8.63
CA GLU A 31 2.21 -12.39 8.00
C GLU A 31 2.72 -13.68 8.65
N SER A 32 3.43 -14.50 7.87
CA SER A 32 3.93 -15.84 8.24
C SER A 32 4.63 -15.98 9.61
N ARG A 33 5.12 -14.90 10.23
CA ARG A 33 5.75 -14.89 11.56
C ARG A 33 5.05 -14.02 12.61
N ASN A 34 4.08 -13.20 12.23
CA ASN A 34 3.40 -12.25 13.12
C ASN A 34 1.96 -12.69 13.33
N SER A 35 1.56 -12.85 14.60
CA SER A 35 0.17 -13.08 14.98
C SER A 35 -0.37 -11.87 15.72
N TYR A 36 -1.48 -11.34 15.22
CA TYR A 36 -2.16 -10.19 15.80
C TYR A 36 -3.40 -10.63 16.60
N SER A 37 -3.64 -9.98 17.73
CA SER A 37 -4.90 -10.11 18.47
C SER A 37 -5.98 -9.25 17.83
N LEU A 38 -7.26 -9.51 18.16
CA LEU A 38 -8.34 -8.62 17.73
C LEU A 38 -8.21 -7.21 18.34
N SER A 39 -7.55 -7.08 19.49
CA SER A 39 -7.25 -5.79 20.11
C SER A 39 -6.28 -4.99 19.25
N ASP A 40 -5.22 -5.63 18.73
CA ASP A 40 -4.25 -4.97 17.83
C ASP A 40 -4.97 -4.45 16.58
N VAL A 41 -5.80 -5.31 15.97
CA VAL A 41 -6.58 -4.96 14.78
C VAL A 41 -7.57 -3.84 15.06
N ALA A 42 -8.26 -3.86 16.21
CA ALA A 42 -9.20 -2.81 16.60
C ALA A 42 -8.49 -1.46 16.80
N ILE A 43 -7.31 -1.45 17.42
CA ILE A 43 -6.49 -0.24 17.59
C ILE A 43 -6.06 0.30 16.23
N THR A 44 -5.53 -0.56 15.35
CA THR A 44 -5.11 -0.16 14.01
C THR A 44 -6.27 0.38 13.17
N ALA A 45 -7.42 -0.32 13.16
CA ALA A 45 -8.62 0.14 12.45
C ALA A 45 -9.14 1.48 12.99
N SER A 46 -9.08 1.68 14.31
CA SER A 46 -9.49 2.95 14.94
C SER A 46 -8.57 4.09 14.55
N LEU A 47 -7.25 3.88 14.54
CA LEU A 47 -6.27 4.88 14.13
C LEU A 47 -6.46 5.28 12.66
N ILE A 48 -6.63 4.30 11.76
CA ILE A 48 -6.89 4.56 10.34
C ILE A 48 -8.19 5.34 10.17
N THR A 49 -9.26 4.93 10.86
CA THR A 49 -10.56 5.62 10.83
C THR A 49 -10.44 7.06 11.31
N GLU A 50 -9.69 7.32 12.39
CA GLU A 50 -9.46 8.67 12.89
C GLU A 50 -8.68 9.53 11.88
N ALA A 51 -7.62 8.98 11.30
CA ALA A 51 -6.82 9.67 10.28
C ALA A 51 -7.69 10.04 9.06
N PHE A 52 -8.53 9.12 8.61
CA PHE A 52 -9.51 9.34 7.55
C PHE A 52 -10.55 10.39 7.92
N PHE A 53 -11.04 10.35 9.16
CA PHE A 53 -12.02 11.31 9.65
C PHE A 53 -11.46 12.73 9.65
N ARG A 54 -10.18 12.92 9.97
CA ARG A 54 -9.52 14.23 9.89
C ARG A 54 -9.42 14.76 8.46
N LYS A 55 -9.24 13.89 7.46
CA LYS A 55 -9.17 14.28 6.04
C LYS A 55 -10.56 14.51 5.42
N ASN A 56 -11.50 13.58 5.63
CA ASN A 56 -12.86 13.67 5.12
C ASN A 56 -13.90 13.21 6.17
N PRO A 57 -14.33 14.12 7.06
CA PRO A 57 -15.32 13.80 8.08
C PRO A 57 -16.68 13.39 7.52
N ARG A 58 -17.03 13.86 6.32
CA ARG A 58 -18.33 13.59 5.70
C ARG A 58 -18.42 12.14 5.22
N LEU A 59 -17.40 11.66 4.52
CA LEU A 59 -17.33 10.28 4.03
C LEU A 59 -17.41 9.27 5.19
N VAL A 60 -16.59 9.45 6.22
CA VAL A 60 -16.59 8.54 7.38
C VAL A 60 -17.96 8.52 8.08
N ARG A 61 -18.63 9.67 8.20
CA ARG A 61 -20.00 9.73 8.75
C ARG A 61 -21.02 9.03 7.85
N ASN A 62 -20.90 9.15 6.54
CA ASN A 62 -21.77 8.47 5.58
C ASN A 62 -21.62 6.94 5.71
N ILE A 63 -20.38 6.43 5.73
CA ILE A 63 -20.08 5.00 5.92
C ILE A 63 -20.66 4.50 7.25
N ALA A 64 -20.43 5.22 8.35
CA ALA A 64 -20.99 4.84 9.65
C ALA A 64 -22.54 4.87 9.67
N GLY A 65 -23.14 5.82 8.95
CA GLY A 65 -24.58 5.92 8.76
C GLY A 65 -25.15 4.74 7.95
N ALA A 66 -24.51 4.39 6.84
CA ALA A 66 -24.86 3.27 5.99
C ALA A 66 -24.75 1.94 6.75
N ALA A 67 -23.67 1.73 7.50
CA ALA A 67 -23.50 0.57 8.37
C ALA A 67 -24.65 0.43 9.39
N LYS A 68 -25.05 1.55 10.01
CA LYS A 68 -26.19 1.58 10.94
C LYS A 68 -27.50 1.25 10.22
N TYR A 69 -27.70 1.80 9.02
CA TYR A 69 -28.91 1.57 8.22
C TYR A 69 -29.04 0.09 7.81
N LEU A 70 -27.98 -0.50 7.25
CA LEU A 70 -27.94 -1.93 6.88
C LEU A 70 -28.20 -2.84 8.08
N ARG A 71 -27.61 -2.52 9.24
CA ARG A 71 -27.89 -3.25 10.49
C ARG A 71 -29.36 -3.18 10.89
N LEU A 72 -30.00 -2.02 10.75
CA LEU A 72 -31.42 -1.85 11.07
C LEU A 72 -32.32 -2.54 10.05
N GLN A 73 -31.94 -2.58 8.78
CA GLN A 73 -32.65 -3.34 7.74
C GLN A 73 -32.58 -4.84 7.99
N LYS A 74 -31.40 -5.39 8.29
CA LYS A 74 -31.22 -6.81 8.64
C LYS A 74 -32.05 -7.26 9.85
N LEU A 75 -32.40 -6.33 10.74
CA LEU A 75 -33.31 -6.60 11.86
C LEU A 75 -34.80 -6.57 11.46
N ARG A 76 -35.14 -5.93 10.34
CA ARG A 76 -36.51 -5.73 9.86
C ARG A 76 -36.89 -6.68 8.72
N GLU A 77 -35.94 -7.02 7.85
CA GLU A 77 -36.13 -7.83 6.65
C GLU A 77 -35.24 -9.08 6.73
N PHE A 78 -35.82 -10.25 6.45
CA PHE A 78 -35.26 -11.58 6.69
C PHE A 78 -34.08 -11.99 5.79
N GLU A 79 -33.45 -11.05 5.08
CA GLU A 79 -32.31 -11.37 4.23
C GLU A 79 -30.96 -11.22 4.96
N PRO A 80 -30.09 -12.25 4.89
CA PRO A 80 -28.76 -12.17 5.47
C PRO A 80 -27.87 -11.27 4.60
N VAL A 81 -27.89 -9.97 4.86
CA VAL A 81 -26.92 -9.04 4.27
C VAL A 81 -25.61 -9.11 5.07
N ASP A 82 -24.49 -9.35 4.37
CA ASP A 82 -23.16 -9.10 4.92
C ASP A 82 -22.88 -7.60 4.85
N ILE A 83 -22.91 -6.96 6.02
CA ILE A 83 -22.78 -5.51 6.13
C ILE A 83 -21.40 -5.05 5.66
N PHE A 84 -20.35 -5.84 5.90
CA PHE A 84 -18.99 -5.44 5.57
C PHE A 84 -18.77 -5.46 4.05
N GLU A 85 -19.20 -6.52 3.39
CA GLU A 85 -19.11 -6.63 1.93
C GLU A 85 -19.98 -5.59 1.22
N ALA A 86 -21.19 -5.31 1.72
CA ALA A 86 -22.03 -4.25 1.18
C ALA A 86 -21.35 -2.87 1.26
N LEU A 87 -20.70 -2.57 2.39
CA LEU A 87 -19.97 -1.31 2.55
C LEU A 87 -18.71 -1.25 1.68
N LYS A 88 -17.96 -2.36 1.52
CA LYS A 88 -16.82 -2.43 0.61
C LYS A 88 -17.28 -2.12 -0.82
N SER A 89 -18.31 -2.81 -1.31
CA SER A 89 -18.82 -2.60 -2.66
C SER A 89 -19.30 -1.16 -2.93
N GLU A 90 -19.78 -0.44 -1.92
CA GLU A 90 -20.32 0.92 -2.09
C GLU A 90 -19.24 2.02 -1.92
N TYR A 91 -18.29 1.83 -1.01
CA TYR A 91 -17.38 2.91 -0.57
C TYR A 91 -15.89 2.67 -0.87
N GLU A 92 -15.48 1.47 -1.25
CA GLU A 92 -14.05 1.13 -1.41
C GLU A 92 -13.35 2.05 -2.42
N GLU A 93 -13.91 2.27 -3.61
CA GLU A 93 -13.30 3.17 -4.60
C GLU A 93 -13.16 4.61 -4.09
N GLU A 94 -14.15 5.11 -3.34
CA GLU A 94 -14.09 6.47 -2.79
C GLU A 94 -13.02 6.56 -1.70
N ILE A 95 -12.92 5.56 -0.82
CA ILE A 95 -11.86 5.47 0.19
C ILE A 95 -10.49 5.41 -0.49
N LEU A 96 -10.33 4.56 -1.51
CA LEU A 96 -9.07 4.39 -2.23
C LEU A 96 -8.59 5.67 -2.89
N LYS A 97 -9.48 6.54 -3.41
CA LYS A 97 -9.08 7.86 -3.95
C LYS A 97 -8.36 8.73 -2.92
N TYR A 98 -8.76 8.64 -1.65
CA TYR A 98 -8.12 9.38 -0.56
C TYR A 98 -6.84 8.71 -0.03
N ILE A 99 -6.69 7.38 -0.23
CA ILE A 99 -5.44 6.66 0.04
C ILE A 99 -4.42 6.91 -1.08
N ALA A 100 -4.90 6.94 -2.32
CA ALA A 100 -4.13 7.13 -3.55
C ALA A 100 -3.46 8.52 -3.63
N ASP A 101 -4.03 9.53 -2.98
CA ASP A 101 -3.49 10.90 -2.96
C ASP A 101 -2.18 11.02 -2.14
N SER A 102 -1.04 10.69 -2.77
CA SER A 102 -0.05 11.66 -3.28
C SER A 102 1.40 11.16 -3.21
N GLU A 103 1.76 10.30 -2.26
CA GLU A 103 3.17 9.89 -2.09
C GLU A 103 3.47 8.50 -2.64
N TRP A 104 2.56 7.54 -2.46
CA TRP A 104 2.78 6.17 -2.92
C TRP A 104 2.61 6.04 -4.44
N GLU A 105 1.58 6.68 -5.01
CA GLU A 105 1.43 6.79 -6.46
C GLU A 105 2.56 7.60 -7.09
N THR A 106 3.01 8.67 -6.44
CA THR A 106 4.16 9.45 -6.93
C THR A 106 5.44 8.62 -6.90
N ALA A 107 5.70 7.86 -5.82
CA ALA A 107 6.85 6.95 -5.74
C ALA A 107 6.79 5.87 -6.82
N ARG A 108 5.60 5.30 -7.05
CA ARG A 108 5.36 4.32 -8.12
C ARG A 108 5.59 4.92 -9.51
N ASN A 109 5.02 6.10 -9.80
CA ASN A 109 5.20 6.77 -11.09
C ASN A 109 6.68 7.14 -11.33
N ILE A 110 7.39 7.59 -10.29
CA ILE A 110 8.83 7.87 -10.37
C ILE A 110 9.59 6.57 -10.64
N LYS A 111 9.24 5.45 -9.99
CA LYS A 111 9.83 4.14 -10.28
C LYS A 111 9.64 3.73 -11.73
N GLU A 112 8.42 3.82 -12.25
CA GLU A 112 8.11 3.50 -13.65
C GLU A 112 8.92 4.38 -14.62
N ILE A 113 9.10 5.68 -14.31
CA ILE A 113 9.98 6.59 -15.07
C ILE A 113 11.44 6.13 -15.02
N ILE A 114 11.96 5.78 -13.84
CA ILE A 114 13.34 5.29 -13.68
C ILE A 114 13.55 4.01 -14.50
N GLU A 115 12.62 3.06 -14.44
CA GLU A 115 12.70 1.80 -15.19
C GLU A 115 12.65 2.05 -16.71
N ALA A 116 11.80 2.96 -17.17
CA ALA A 116 11.76 3.38 -18.58
C ALA A 116 13.08 4.02 -19.02
N LEU A 117 13.65 4.93 -18.23
CA LEU A 117 14.94 5.57 -18.52
C LEU A 117 16.10 4.57 -18.60
N ILE A 118 16.10 3.55 -17.73
CA ILE A 118 17.08 2.45 -17.79
C ILE A 118 16.93 1.68 -19.11
N ASN A 119 15.70 1.28 -19.46
CA ASN A 119 15.42 0.50 -20.66
C ASN A 119 15.76 1.25 -21.95
N ASP A 120 15.54 2.56 -21.97
CA ASP A 120 15.86 3.43 -23.11
C ASP A 120 17.35 3.82 -23.17
N GLY A 121 18.16 3.43 -22.18
CA GLY A 121 19.60 3.68 -22.13
C GLY A 121 20.00 5.04 -21.56
N TYR A 122 19.06 5.80 -20.99
CA TYR A 122 19.29 7.08 -20.31
C TYR A 122 19.62 6.89 -18.82
N VAL A 123 20.66 6.09 -18.55
CA VAL A 123 20.94 5.59 -17.19
C VAL A 123 21.40 6.70 -16.23
N ASP A 124 22.07 7.74 -16.74
CA ASP A 124 22.46 8.90 -15.91
C ASP A 124 21.23 9.72 -15.48
N ALA A 125 20.23 9.87 -16.35
CA ALA A 125 18.96 10.52 -16.01
C ALA A 125 18.15 9.67 -15.02
N ALA A 126 18.18 8.34 -15.15
CA ALA A 126 17.58 7.44 -14.17
C ALA A 126 18.21 7.63 -12.77
N ALA A 127 19.54 7.78 -12.69
CA ALA A 127 20.25 8.06 -11.44
C ALA A 127 19.83 9.40 -10.83
N ASP A 128 19.77 10.46 -11.63
CA ASP A 128 19.35 11.79 -11.16
C ASP A 128 17.93 11.77 -10.61
N VAL A 129 17.00 11.14 -11.33
CA VAL A 129 15.59 11.01 -10.90
C VAL A 129 15.48 10.21 -9.59
N LEU A 130 16.24 9.12 -9.44
CA LEU A 130 16.29 8.34 -8.20
C LEU A 130 16.84 9.17 -7.03
N PHE A 131 17.96 9.87 -7.21
CA PHE A 131 18.58 10.67 -6.16
C PHE A 131 17.72 11.87 -5.74
N MET A 132 17.11 12.57 -6.69
CA MET A 132 16.19 13.69 -6.39
C MET A 132 14.97 13.24 -5.57
N ASN A 133 14.62 11.96 -5.64
CA ASN A 133 13.44 11.39 -4.98
C ASN A 133 13.77 10.36 -3.90
N LYS A 134 15.01 10.34 -3.37
CA LYS A 134 15.48 9.42 -2.31
C LYS A 134 14.48 9.23 -1.17
N ASN A 135 13.88 10.32 -0.68
CA ASN A 135 13.01 10.28 0.51
C ASN A 135 11.65 9.60 0.25
N ARG A 136 11.34 9.27 -1.01
CA ARG A 136 10.07 8.66 -1.41
C ARG A 136 10.13 7.12 -1.50
N PHE A 137 11.32 6.54 -1.37
CA PHE A 137 11.53 5.11 -1.48
C PHE A 137 11.95 4.51 -0.12
N PRO A 138 11.39 3.35 0.27
CA PRO A 138 11.98 2.52 1.31
C PRO A 138 13.45 2.20 0.99
N GLU A 139 14.27 1.99 2.04
CA GLU A 139 15.71 1.78 1.88
C GLU A 139 16.04 0.59 0.96
N ASP A 140 15.28 -0.50 1.06
CA ASP A 140 15.49 -1.70 0.24
C ASP A 140 15.16 -1.46 -1.23
N GLU A 141 14.09 -0.72 -1.52
CA GLU A 141 13.69 -0.37 -2.89
C GLU A 141 14.69 0.61 -3.53
N PHE A 142 15.19 1.58 -2.76
CA PHE A 142 16.24 2.48 -3.20
C PHE A 142 17.53 1.73 -3.58
N LYS A 143 17.93 0.73 -2.78
CA LYS A 143 19.11 -0.12 -3.06
C LYS A 143 18.90 -0.95 -4.32
N GLU A 144 17.74 -1.54 -4.52
CA GLU A 144 17.41 -2.34 -5.70
C GLU A 144 17.50 -1.49 -6.99
N LEU A 145 16.87 -0.31 -6.99
CA LEU A 145 16.93 0.60 -8.14
C LEU A 145 18.34 1.11 -8.41
N SER A 146 19.10 1.42 -7.35
CA SER A 146 20.52 1.82 -7.48
C SER A 146 21.36 0.71 -8.13
N ALA A 147 21.14 -0.55 -7.75
CA ALA A 147 21.83 -1.70 -8.34
C ALA A 147 21.49 -1.87 -9.82
N LYS A 148 20.20 -1.81 -10.18
CA LYS A 148 19.73 -1.87 -11.58
C LYS A 148 20.36 -0.79 -12.46
N ILE A 149 20.42 0.45 -11.96
CA ILE A 149 21.08 1.57 -12.65
C ILE A 149 22.56 1.29 -12.85
N LEU A 150 23.27 0.81 -11.82
CA LEU A 150 24.70 0.51 -11.91
C LEU A 150 25.00 -0.61 -12.92
N GLU A 151 24.20 -1.68 -12.92
CA GLU A 151 24.29 -2.78 -13.89
C GLU A 151 24.07 -2.29 -15.33
N ALA A 152 23.08 -1.42 -15.55
CA ALA A 152 22.82 -0.82 -16.84
C ALA A 152 23.97 0.09 -17.31
N GLN A 153 24.55 0.89 -16.41
CA GLN A 153 25.73 1.72 -16.69
C GLN A 153 26.93 0.88 -17.13
N ILE A 154 27.20 -0.24 -16.44
CA ILE A 154 28.29 -1.16 -16.78
C ILE A 154 28.05 -1.76 -18.17
N THR A 155 26.82 -2.19 -18.45
CA THR A 155 26.43 -2.79 -19.73
C THR A 155 26.61 -1.81 -20.89
N LEU A 156 26.18 -0.55 -20.72
CA LEU A 156 26.37 0.49 -21.72
C LEU A 156 27.85 0.80 -21.97
N LYS A 157 28.68 0.90 -20.91
CA LYS A 157 30.12 1.13 -21.06
C LYS A 157 30.80 0.01 -21.86
N LYS A 158 30.53 -1.25 -21.51
CA LYS A 158 31.05 -2.41 -22.26
C LYS A 158 30.62 -2.40 -23.73
N SER A 159 29.37 -2.03 -24.01
CA SER A 159 28.86 -1.94 -25.39
C SER A 159 29.54 -0.83 -26.21
N LYS A 160 29.87 0.30 -25.58
CA LYS A 160 30.59 1.42 -26.21
C LYS A 160 32.05 1.06 -26.45
N GLU A 161 32.71 0.44 -25.50
CA GLU A 161 34.09 -0.04 -25.64
C GLU A 161 34.22 -1.09 -26.77
N ALA A 162 33.27 -2.03 -26.86
CA ALA A 162 33.24 -3.03 -27.93
C ALA A 162 33.04 -2.44 -29.34
N ARG A 163 32.32 -1.32 -29.46
CA ARG A 163 32.16 -0.58 -30.73
C ARG A 163 33.42 0.18 -31.13
N VAL A 164 34.17 0.70 -30.17
CA VAL A 164 35.42 1.44 -30.43
C VAL A 164 36.58 0.49 -30.75
N SER A 165 36.55 -0.76 -30.26
CA SER A 165 37.56 -1.77 -30.54
C SER A 165 37.33 -2.59 -31.83
N SER A 166 36.37 -2.22 -32.68
CA SER A 166 36.15 -2.91 -33.96
C SER A 166 37.17 -2.41 -35.00
N PRO A 167 38.05 -3.29 -35.54
CA PRO A 167 39.06 -2.91 -36.52
C PRO A 167 38.40 -2.77 -37.89
N ALA A 168 37.81 -1.61 -38.16
CA ALA A 168 37.30 -1.26 -39.50
C ALA A 168 37.91 0.03 -40.07
N ASP A 169 38.73 0.76 -39.31
CA ASP A 169 39.41 1.98 -39.78
C ASP A 169 40.95 1.84 -39.76
N MET A 170 41.44 0.67 -40.16
CA MET A 170 42.79 0.55 -40.74
C MET A 170 42.61 0.00 -42.15
N ASP A 171 42.24 0.89 -43.08
CA ASP A 171 42.73 0.90 -44.46
C ASP A 171 42.01 1.99 -45.27
N ILE A 172 42.77 3.07 -45.56
CA ILE A 172 42.93 3.84 -46.82
C ILE A 172 43.27 5.31 -46.50
#